data_AF-A0A6J4RJX1-F1
#
_entry.id   AF-A0A6J4RJX1-F1
#
_cell.length_a   1.000
_cell.length_b   1.000
_cell.length_c   1.000
_cell.angle_alpha   90.00
_cell.angle_beta   90.00
_cell.angle_gamma   90.00
#
_symmetry.space_group_name_H-M   'P 1'
#
loop_
_entity.id
_entity.type
_entity.pdbx_description
1 polymer ?
#
loop_
_entity_poly.entity_id
_entity_poly.type
_entity_poly.pdbx_seq_one_letter_code
_entity_poly.pdbx_strand_id
1 'polypeptide(L)'
;MSTIQAGDKSGAGVTGTNSEASPSGSTAAAISNHVVRTMSEYAGRGPTKARTHINDDVVTVVLQDTLTKGERSLVGDELDELVLTLRRAFQGTMRHALISGVEEILGRKVIALLSDNHVYPDVAVEVFLLAPPDADPQADGARGAAKTPRQAMAGADL
;
A
#
# COMPACT_ATOMS: atom_id res chain seq x y z
N MET A 1 -49.87 21.10 -53.32
CA MET A 1 -49.81 22.43 -52.69
C MET A 1 -49.16 22.30 -51.32
N SER A 2 -48.30 23.27 -50.98
CA SER A 2 -47.59 23.53 -49.70
C SER A 2 -46.23 22.86 -49.40
N THR A 3 -45.24 23.75 -49.43
CA THR A 3 -43.86 23.81 -48.96
C THR A 3 -43.74 23.95 -47.43
N ILE A 4 -42.72 23.33 -46.80
CA ILE A 4 -41.95 23.78 -45.60
C ILE A 4 -40.58 23.04 -45.69
N GLN A 5 -39.40 23.59 -46.01
CA GLN A 5 -38.47 24.56 -45.40
C GLN A 5 -37.75 24.14 -44.10
N ALA A 6 -36.43 23.91 -44.27
CA ALA A 6 -35.26 24.18 -43.42
C ALA A 6 -35.13 23.68 -41.96
N GLY A 7 -33.93 23.15 -41.67
CA GLY A 7 -33.42 22.92 -40.32
C GLY A 7 -32.01 22.33 -40.33
N ASP A 8 -31.02 23.12 -40.73
CA ASP A 8 -29.60 22.88 -40.44
C ASP A 8 -29.39 22.98 -38.91
N LYS A 9 -28.75 21.96 -38.33
CA LYS A 9 -28.11 22.08 -37.02
C LYS A 9 -26.72 21.45 -37.08
N SER A 10 -25.78 22.30 -37.47
CA SER A 10 -24.44 22.35 -36.90
C SER A 10 -24.44 22.09 -35.40
N GLY A 11 -23.56 21.18 -34.97
CA GLY A 11 -23.22 20.90 -33.59
C GLY A 11 -21.81 20.35 -33.53
N ALA A 12 -20.84 21.29 -33.50
CA ALA A 12 -19.50 21.07 -32.98
C ALA A 12 -19.59 20.27 -31.66
N GLY A 13 -18.83 19.20 -31.48
CA GLY A 13 -17.42 19.30 -31.17
C GLY A 13 -17.24 19.53 -29.66
N VAL A 14 -17.07 18.46 -28.89
CA VAL A 14 -16.26 18.46 -27.66
C VAL A 14 -15.53 17.13 -27.62
N THR A 15 -14.35 17.18 -28.20
CA THR A 15 -13.10 16.58 -27.74
C THR A 15 -13.25 15.79 -26.45
N GLY A 16 -13.07 14.47 -26.54
CA GLY A 16 -12.80 13.65 -25.37
C GLY A 16 -11.64 14.30 -24.62
N THR A 17 -11.92 14.80 -23.42
CA THR A 17 -10.90 15.29 -22.52
C THR A 17 -10.00 14.10 -22.22
N ASN A 18 -8.84 14.07 -22.87
CA ASN A 18 -7.71 13.29 -22.43
C ASN A 18 -7.50 13.73 -20.98
N SER A 19 -7.92 12.90 -20.03
CA SER A 19 -7.60 13.09 -18.63
C SER A 19 -6.10 12.89 -18.55
N GLU A 20 -5.34 13.96 -18.77
CA GLU A 20 -3.94 14.03 -18.40
C GLU A 20 -3.90 13.66 -16.93
N ALA A 21 -3.49 12.43 -16.66
CA ALA A 21 -3.30 11.95 -15.30
C ALA A 21 -2.37 12.95 -14.65
N SER A 22 -2.86 13.68 -13.65
CA SER A 22 -2.02 14.60 -12.90
C SER A 22 -0.80 13.80 -12.42
N PRO A 23 0.41 14.39 -12.40
CA PRO A 23 1.63 13.67 -12.03
C PRO A 23 1.52 12.97 -10.66
N SER A 24 0.68 13.50 -9.75
CA SER A 24 0.32 12.84 -8.49
C SER A 24 -0.48 11.55 -8.66
N GLY A 25 -1.36 11.46 -9.65
CA GLY A 25 -2.17 10.28 -9.96
C GLY A 25 -1.34 9.13 -10.53
N SER A 26 -0.33 9.41 -11.35
CA SER A 26 0.60 8.39 -11.85
C SER A 26 1.51 7.86 -10.72
N THR A 27 2.02 8.74 -9.84
CA THR A 27 2.80 8.34 -8.67
C THR A 27 1.98 7.50 -7.68
N ALA A 28 0.76 7.93 -7.33
CA ALA A 28 -0.12 7.19 -6.43
C ALA A 28 -0.42 5.78 -6.96
N ALA A 29 -0.70 5.65 -8.26
CA ALA A 29 -0.91 4.36 -8.92
C ALA A 29 0.36 3.48 -8.91
N ALA A 30 1.54 4.06 -9.17
CA ALA A 30 2.80 3.33 -9.10
C ALA A 30 3.05 2.74 -7.71
N ILE A 31 2.79 3.51 -6.65
CA ILE A 31 2.89 3.04 -5.26
C ILE A 31 1.89 1.92 -4.98
N SER A 32 0.62 2.09 -5.37
CA SER A 32 -0.41 1.05 -5.19
C SER A 32 0.00 -0.26 -5.87
N ASN A 33 0.49 -0.18 -7.11
CA ASN A 33 0.94 -1.36 -7.88
C ASN A 33 2.15 -2.03 -7.24
N HIS A 34 3.11 -1.24 -6.75
CA HIS A 34 4.28 -1.76 -6.04
C HIS A 34 3.86 -2.54 -4.79
N VAL A 35 3.03 -1.96 -3.92
CA VAL A 35 2.56 -2.61 -2.69
C VAL A 35 1.79 -3.90 -3.00
N VAL A 36 0.86 -3.87 -3.97
CA VAL A 36 0.09 -5.07 -4.37
C VAL A 36 1.02 -6.18 -4.86
N ARG A 37 1.99 -5.85 -5.72
CA ARG A 37 2.96 -6.81 -6.24
C ARG A 37 3.81 -7.41 -5.13
N THR A 38 4.39 -6.58 -4.26
CA THR A 38 5.22 -7.05 -3.14
C THR A 38 4.42 -7.96 -2.21
N MET A 39 3.19 -7.60 -1.85
CA MET A 39 2.35 -8.49 -1.04
C MET A 39 2.05 -9.82 -1.76
N SER A 40 1.81 -9.78 -3.07
CA SER A 40 1.59 -11.00 -3.86
C SER A 40 2.81 -11.91 -3.93
N GLU A 41 4.01 -11.36 -4.01
CA GLU A 41 5.26 -12.13 -4.06
C GLU A 41 5.53 -12.86 -2.73
N TYR A 42 5.21 -12.24 -1.59
CA TYR A 42 5.50 -12.78 -0.27
C TYR A 42 4.38 -13.67 0.29
N ALA A 43 3.12 -13.33 0.03
CA ALA A 43 1.96 -14.06 0.55
C ALA A 43 1.27 -14.94 -0.52
N GLY A 44 1.79 -14.98 -1.74
CA GLY A 44 1.26 -15.76 -2.87
C GLY A 44 0.05 -15.13 -3.58
N ARG A 45 -0.62 -14.17 -2.94
CA ARG A 45 -1.70 -13.35 -3.53
C ARG A 45 -1.69 -11.96 -2.93
N GLY A 46 -1.74 -10.94 -3.79
CA GLY A 46 -1.88 -9.54 -3.39
C GLY A 46 -3.35 -9.10 -3.20
N PRO A 47 -3.56 -7.95 -2.54
CA PRO A 47 -4.85 -7.27 -2.51
C PRO A 47 -5.40 -7.00 -3.92
N THR A 48 -6.72 -7.09 -4.11
CA THR A 48 -7.34 -6.79 -5.42
C THR A 48 -7.78 -5.35 -5.59
N LYS A 49 -7.81 -4.58 -4.51
CA LYS A 49 -8.08 -3.14 -4.54
C LYS A 49 -7.02 -2.43 -3.71
N ALA A 50 -6.46 -1.38 -4.27
CA ALA A 50 -5.50 -0.51 -3.61
C ALA A 50 -5.79 0.94 -3.95
N ARG A 51 -5.65 1.82 -2.96
CA ARG A 51 -5.73 3.26 -3.15
C ARG A 51 -4.64 3.94 -2.34
N THR A 52 -3.80 4.71 -3.01
CA THR A 52 -2.76 5.53 -2.38
C THR A 52 -3.26 6.96 -2.18
N HIS A 53 -3.00 7.50 -1.00
CA HIS A 53 -3.14 8.90 -0.62
C HIS A 53 -1.76 9.45 -0.29
N ILE A 54 -1.41 10.60 -0.85
CA ILE A 54 -0.13 11.29 -0.60
C ILE A 54 -0.46 12.65 -0.01
N ASN A 55 0.04 12.94 1.18
CA ASN A 55 -0.14 14.21 1.87
C ASN A 55 1.18 14.64 2.52
N ASP A 56 1.81 15.67 1.97
CA ASP A 56 3.12 16.21 2.36
C ASP A 56 4.18 15.12 2.63
N ASP A 57 4.31 14.69 3.88
CA ASP A 57 5.32 13.75 4.36
C ASP A 57 4.73 12.36 4.67
N VAL A 58 3.46 12.13 4.38
CA VAL A 58 2.77 10.87 4.67
C VAL A 58 2.18 10.28 3.40
N VAL A 59 2.53 9.03 3.11
CA VAL A 59 1.87 8.20 2.11
C VAL A 59 1.06 7.14 2.83
N THR A 60 -0.22 7.02 2.50
CA THR A 60 -1.11 5.98 3.02
C THR A 60 -1.63 5.14 1.88
N VAL A 61 -1.46 3.82 1.95
CA VAL A 61 -2.02 2.87 1.00
C VAL A 61 -3.10 2.06 1.72
N VAL A 62 -4.34 2.22 1.27
CA VAL A 62 -5.48 1.43 1.75
C VAL A 62 -5.69 0.26 0.80
N LEU A 63 -5.73 -0.93 1.37
CA LEU A 63 -5.84 -2.20 0.66
C LEU A 63 -7.13 -2.89 1.07
N GLN A 64 -7.82 -3.53 0.12
CA GLN A 64 -9.00 -4.34 0.39
C GLN A 64 -8.89 -5.68 -0.31
N ASP A 65 -9.71 -6.62 0.15
CA ASP A 65 -9.72 -7.98 -0.35
C ASP A 65 -8.29 -8.53 -0.28
N THR A 66 -7.72 -8.55 0.92
CA THR A 66 -6.32 -8.87 1.15
C THR A 66 -6.14 -10.34 1.49
N LEU A 67 -7.13 -10.98 2.13
CA LEU A 67 -7.03 -12.36 2.58
C LEU A 67 -6.88 -13.33 1.41
N THR A 68 -6.08 -14.36 1.59
CA THR A 68 -5.99 -15.53 0.71
C THR A 68 -7.19 -16.46 0.93
N LYS A 69 -7.36 -17.46 0.05
CA LYS A 69 -8.39 -18.49 0.26
C LYS A 69 -8.16 -19.26 1.57
N GLY A 70 -6.90 -19.57 1.90
CA GLY A 70 -6.54 -20.27 3.13
C GLY A 70 -6.84 -19.44 4.36
N GLU A 71 -6.44 -18.16 4.37
CA GLU A 71 -6.74 -17.26 5.49
C GLU A 71 -8.24 -17.05 5.69
N ARG A 72 -9.03 -16.91 4.61
CA ARG A 72 -10.50 -16.85 4.73
C ARG A 72 -11.12 -18.11 5.35
N SER A 73 -10.54 -19.28 5.09
CA SER A 73 -10.98 -20.52 5.73
C SER A 73 -10.72 -20.50 7.23
N LEU A 74 -9.52 -20.07 7.64
CA LEU A 74 -9.15 -19.95 9.05
C LEU A 74 -10.07 -18.96 9.80
N VAL A 75 -10.36 -17.82 9.18
CA VAL A 75 -11.32 -16.84 9.70
C VAL A 75 -12.71 -17.45 9.86
N GLY A 76 -13.16 -18.25 8.89
CA GLY A 76 -14.43 -18.98 8.98
C GLY A 76 -14.51 -19.97 10.16
N ASP A 77 -13.36 -20.43 10.64
CA ASP A 77 -13.22 -21.31 11.81
C ASP A 77 -12.87 -20.52 13.10
N GLU A 78 -13.10 -19.20 13.14
CA GLU A 78 -12.87 -18.30 14.28
C GLU A 78 -11.37 -18.19 14.70
N LEU A 79 -10.45 -18.36 13.74
CA LEU A 79 -9.00 -18.28 13.95
C LEU A 79 -8.40 -16.93 13.50
N ASP A 80 -9.11 -15.83 13.70
CA ASP A 80 -8.72 -14.48 13.27
C ASP A 80 -7.35 -14.06 13.82
N GLU A 81 -7.10 -14.32 15.11
CA GLU A 81 -5.85 -13.94 15.78
C GLU A 81 -4.63 -14.65 15.19
N LEU A 82 -4.81 -15.89 14.73
CA LEU A 82 -3.75 -16.62 14.03
C LEU A 82 -3.43 -15.95 12.69
N VAL A 83 -4.47 -15.57 11.93
CA VAL A 83 -4.32 -14.87 10.66
C VAL A 83 -3.64 -13.51 10.86
N LEU A 84 -4.06 -12.71 11.84
CA LEU A 84 -3.43 -11.43 12.17
C LEU A 84 -1.96 -11.60 12.60
N THR A 85 -1.64 -12.66 13.33
CA THR A 85 -0.26 -12.98 13.72
C THR A 85 0.60 -13.35 12.51
N LEU A 86 0.09 -14.19 11.61
CA LEU A 86 0.75 -14.53 10.35
C LEU A 86 1.01 -13.27 9.50
N ARG A 87 0.01 -12.39 9.40
CA ARG A 87 0.07 -11.13 8.65
C ARG A 87 1.16 -10.20 9.17
N ARG A 88 1.24 -10.01 10.49
CA ARG A 88 2.33 -9.25 11.13
C ARG A 88 3.71 -9.84 10.80
N ALA A 89 3.84 -11.16 10.78
CA ALA A 89 5.09 -11.82 10.40
C ALA A 89 5.47 -11.55 8.94
N PHE A 90 4.52 -11.66 8.00
CA PHE A 90 4.77 -11.32 6.60
C PHE A 90 5.14 -9.85 6.40
N GLN A 91 4.48 -8.93 7.10
CA GLN A 91 4.80 -7.50 7.03
C GLN A 91 6.25 -7.24 7.46
N GLY A 92 6.73 -7.94 8.49
CA GLY A 92 8.14 -7.90 8.91
C GLY A 92 9.11 -8.32 7.80
N THR A 93 8.79 -9.36 7.04
CA THR A 93 9.67 -9.88 5.97
C THR A 93 9.65 -9.00 4.72
N MET A 94 8.50 -8.42 4.35
CA MET A 94 8.37 -7.55 3.18
C MET A 94 8.81 -6.10 3.41
N ARG A 95 9.04 -5.70 4.66
CA ARG A 95 9.31 -4.30 5.07
C ARG A 95 10.33 -3.60 4.18
N HIS A 96 11.48 -4.22 3.93
CA HIS A 96 12.54 -3.62 3.12
C HIS A 96 12.09 -3.39 1.68
N ALA A 97 11.46 -4.39 1.05
CA ALA A 97 10.98 -4.28 -0.32
C ALA A 97 9.89 -3.20 -0.49
N LEU A 98 8.97 -3.10 0.48
CA LEU A 98 7.96 -2.04 0.50
C LEU A 98 8.62 -0.65 0.57
N ILE A 99 9.53 -0.45 1.53
CA ILE A 99 10.23 0.82 1.72
C ILE A 99 11.03 1.19 0.47
N SER A 100 11.90 0.30 -0.02
CA SER A 100 12.81 0.62 -1.13
C SER A 100 12.05 1.02 -2.39
N GLY A 101 10.96 0.34 -2.74
CA GLY A 101 10.20 0.72 -3.93
C GLY A 101 9.46 2.05 -3.78
N VAL A 102 8.96 2.37 -2.58
CA VAL A 102 8.35 3.70 -2.34
C VAL A 102 9.40 4.81 -2.38
N GLU A 103 10.59 4.58 -1.82
CA GLU A 103 11.71 5.52 -1.91
C GLU A 103 12.14 5.75 -3.37
N GLU A 104 12.22 4.69 -4.17
CA GLU A 104 12.57 4.78 -5.60
C GLU A 104 11.52 5.57 -6.38
N ILE A 105 10.24 5.30 -6.16
CA ILE A 105 9.13 5.98 -6.84
C ILE A 105 9.08 7.48 -6.48
N LEU A 106 9.41 7.84 -5.23
CA LEU A 106 9.29 9.21 -4.73
C LEU A 106 10.60 10.02 -4.74
N GLY A 107 11.75 9.36 -4.83
CA GLY A 107 13.05 9.99 -4.62
C GLY A 107 13.23 10.57 -3.20
N ARG A 108 12.44 10.10 -2.22
CA ARG A 108 12.46 10.57 -0.82
C ARG A 108 12.65 9.40 0.13
N LYS A 109 13.39 9.62 1.21
CA LYS A 109 13.60 8.59 2.25
C LYS A 109 12.34 8.35 3.07
N VAL A 110 12.10 7.09 3.42
CA VAL A 110 11.05 6.69 4.35
C VAL A 110 11.68 6.52 5.73
N ILE A 111 11.23 7.32 6.70
CA ILE A 111 11.71 7.24 8.09
C ILE A 111 10.99 6.16 8.89
N ALA A 112 9.75 5.85 8.55
CA ALA A 112 8.99 4.78 9.17
C ALA A 112 7.95 4.18 8.21
N LEU A 113 7.80 2.86 8.27
CA LEU A 113 6.65 2.14 7.74
C LEU A 113 5.83 1.59 8.92
N LEU A 114 4.55 1.93 8.98
CA LEU A 114 3.57 1.39 9.90
C LEU A 114 2.55 0.58 9.10
N SER A 115 2.20 -0.58 9.63
CA SER A 115 1.39 -1.56 8.91
C SER A 115 0.35 -2.13 9.86
N ASP A 116 -0.89 -2.28 9.39
CA ASP A 116 -1.95 -2.93 10.17
C ASP A 116 -2.94 -3.67 9.26
N ASN A 117 -3.62 -4.68 9.81
CA ASN A 117 -4.58 -5.52 9.11
C ASN A 117 -5.86 -5.66 9.92
N HIS A 118 -6.96 -5.78 9.22
CA HIS A 118 -8.26 -6.08 9.78
C HIS A 118 -8.89 -7.23 8.99
N VAL A 119 -9.55 -8.14 9.68
CA VAL A 119 -10.20 -9.31 9.06
C VAL A 119 -11.65 -9.01 8.64
N TYR A 120 -12.40 -8.28 9.48
CA TYR A 120 -13.80 -7.94 9.22
C TYR A 120 -14.14 -6.44 9.45
N PRO A 121 -13.96 -5.56 8.45
CA PRO A 121 -13.77 -5.86 7.03
C PRO A 121 -12.36 -6.34 6.69
N ASP A 122 -12.21 -7.06 5.55
CA ASP A 122 -10.91 -7.49 5.01
C ASP A 122 -10.18 -6.29 4.38
N VAL A 123 -9.39 -5.63 5.22
CA VAL A 123 -8.62 -4.44 4.84
C VAL A 123 -7.23 -4.45 5.46
N ALA A 124 -6.30 -3.78 4.81
CA ALA A 124 -5.00 -3.49 5.39
C ALA A 124 -4.61 -2.04 5.07
N VAL A 125 -3.73 -1.48 5.89
CA VAL A 125 -3.15 -0.16 5.66
C VAL A 125 -1.64 -0.21 5.77
N GLU A 126 -0.98 0.46 4.84
CA GLU A 126 0.46 0.71 4.88
C GLU A 126 0.68 2.22 4.89
N VAL A 127 1.34 2.72 5.93
CA VAL A 127 1.62 4.14 6.13
C VAL A 127 3.12 4.36 6.11
N PHE A 128 3.59 5.11 5.12
CA PHE A 128 4.99 5.51 4.97
C PHE A 128 5.12 6.96 5.40
N LEU A 129 5.93 7.19 6.43
CA LEU A 129 6.34 8.52 6.85
C LEU A 129 7.66 8.86 6.16
N LEU A 130 7.69 9.97 5.43
CA LEU A 130 8.81 10.43 4.63
C LEU A 130 9.70 11.38 5.44
N ALA A 131 10.99 11.37 5.15
CA ALA A 131 11.91 12.38 5.63
C ALA A 131 11.55 13.74 5.01
N PRO A 132 11.73 14.87 5.74
CA PRO A 132 11.59 16.20 5.19
C PRO A 132 12.41 16.36 3.88
N PRO A 133 11.97 17.20 2.92
CA PRO A 133 12.63 17.34 1.62
C PRO A 133 14.14 17.65 1.70
N ASP A 134 14.58 18.32 2.77
CA ASP A 134 15.95 18.77 3.00
C ASP A 134 16.64 18.07 4.19
N ALA A 135 16.06 16.97 4.70
CA ALA A 135 16.66 16.27 5.84
C ALA A 135 17.93 15.51 5.42
N ASP A 136 19.03 15.78 6.13
CA ASP A 136 20.29 15.05 5.98
C ASP A 136 20.07 13.56 6.32
N PRO A 137 20.30 12.62 5.38
CA PRO A 137 19.99 11.19 5.55
C PRO A 137 20.63 10.52 6.78
N GLN A 138 21.62 11.17 7.40
CA GLN A 138 22.41 10.61 8.49
C GLN A 138 21.87 10.92 9.90
N ALA A 139 20.91 11.84 10.07
CA ALA A 139 20.53 12.36 11.39
C ALA A 139 19.67 11.42 12.25
N ASP A 140 18.83 10.57 11.64
CA ASP A 140 17.79 9.81 12.38
C ASP A 140 18.05 8.30 12.52
N GLY A 141 19.03 7.73 11.80
CA GLY A 141 19.35 6.30 11.86
C GLY A 141 19.93 5.80 13.19
N ALA A 142 20.26 6.71 14.11
CA ALA A 142 20.95 6.39 15.36
C ALA A 142 20.02 6.10 16.57
N ARG A 143 18.70 6.30 16.47
CA ARG A 143 17.77 6.09 17.62
C ARG A 143 16.96 4.78 17.62
N GLY A 144 17.04 3.97 16.56
CA GLY A 144 16.17 2.78 16.41
C GLY A 144 16.81 1.41 16.63
N ALA A 145 18.14 1.29 16.68
CA ALA A 145 18.81 0.00 16.84
C ALA A 145 19.06 -0.34 18.33
N ALA A 146 17.99 -0.45 19.11
CA ALA A 146 18.07 -1.17 20.38
C ALA A 146 18.30 -2.66 20.06
N LYS A 147 19.53 -3.12 20.27
CA LYS A 147 19.93 -4.52 20.13
C LYS A 147 18.98 -5.39 20.95
N THR A 148 18.25 -6.30 20.30
CA THR A 148 17.57 -7.40 20.99
C THR A 148 18.63 -8.25 21.69
N PRO A 149 18.61 -8.42 23.02
CA PRO A 149 19.48 -9.37 23.69
C PRO A 149 19.13 -10.77 23.22
N ARG A 150 20.08 -11.42 22.53
CA ARG A 150 20.01 -12.84 22.19
C ARG A 150 20.51 -13.63 23.40
N GLN A 151 19.74 -14.64 23.78
CA GLN A 151 20.03 -15.76 24.71
C GLN A 151 19.64 -15.59 26.19
N ALA A 152 18.69 -16.43 26.64
CA ALA A 152 19.00 -17.58 27.50
C ALA A 152 17.74 -18.43 27.77
N MET A 153 17.61 -19.58 27.11
CA MET A 153 16.87 -20.72 27.67
C MET A 153 17.64 -21.98 27.26
N ALA A 154 18.69 -22.25 28.04
CA ALA A 154 19.30 -23.57 28.14
C ALA A 154 18.75 -24.21 29.42
N GLY A 155 18.21 -25.42 29.28
CA GLY A 155 18.24 -26.49 30.28
C GLY A 155 17.51 -26.28 31.61
N ALA A 156 16.40 -26.99 31.77
CA ALA A 156 16.13 -27.73 33.00
C ALA A 156 15.24 -28.93 32.65
N ASP A 157 15.88 -30.11 32.58
CA ASP A 157 15.20 -31.37 32.84
C ASP A 157 14.66 -31.36 34.28
N LEU A 158 13.40 -31.76 34.45
CA LEU A 158 12.89 -32.73 35.43
C LEU A 158 11.45 -33.11 35.06
#